data_AF-A0AAW6JWM2-F1
#
_entry.id   AF-A0AAW6JWM2-F1
#
_cell.length_a   1.000
_cell.length_b   1.000
_cell.length_c   1.000
_cell.angle_alpha   90.00
_cell.angle_beta   90.00
_cell.angle_gamma   90.00
#
_symmetry.space_group_name_H-M   'P 1'
#
loop_
_entity.id
_entity.type
_entity.pdbx_description
1 polymer ?
#
loop_
_entity_poly.entity_id
_entity_poly.type
_entity_poly.pdbx_seq_one_letter_code
_entity_poly.pdbx_strand_id
1 'polypeptide(L)'
;MLKWKSRTETTNIGVLELGNITFDEDYMEVSIDICSMSDELREEVEKAIEIGKVNRTREIEKFNKEHGFNILSVWSDKPVKIDFTYLRVVIRANEPIHTTIEVGFTDAENEKLEQMDCSIAVDLSDYTEELKKAIIKVLVDKFF
;
A
#
# COMPACT_ATOMS: atom_id res chain seq x y z
N MET A 1 -14.01 17.74 -10.43
CA MET A 1 -13.22 18.43 -11.47
C MET A 1 -12.48 17.38 -12.28
N LEU A 2 -12.54 17.42 -13.61
CA LEU A 2 -11.73 16.60 -14.50
C LEU A 2 -10.62 17.47 -15.10
N LYS A 3 -9.35 17.15 -14.82
CA LYS A 3 -8.21 17.45 -15.69
C LYS A 3 -7.22 16.29 -15.64
N TRP A 4 -7.15 15.55 -16.75
CA TRP A 4 -6.29 14.39 -16.97
C TRP A 4 -4.88 14.78 -17.42
N LYS A 5 -3.85 14.03 -16.99
CA LYS A 5 -3.05 13.07 -17.81
C LYS A 5 -1.76 12.70 -17.06
N SER A 6 -1.66 11.48 -16.51
CA SER A 6 -0.34 10.91 -16.22
C SER A 6 0.20 10.26 -17.50
N ARG A 7 1.33 10.77 -17.99
CA ARG A 7 2.26 10.01 -18.83
C ARG A 7 3.64 10.65 -18.82
N THR A 8 4.66 9.89 -18.43
CA THR A 8 6.01 10.07 -18.95
C THR A 8 6.66 8.70 -19.17
N GLU A 9 7.05 8.46 -20.41
CA GLU A 9 7.96 7.41 -20.92
C GLU A 9 9.18 8.19 -21.49
N THR A 10 10.40 7.68 -21.71
CA THR A 10 10.88 6.37 -22.11
C THR A 10 12.27 6.14 -21.48
N THR A 11 12.55 4.93 -20.99
CA THR A 11 13.90 4.52 -20.53
C THR A 11 14.36 3.30 -21.30
N ASN A 12 15.56 3.37 -21.87
CA ASN A 12 16.31 2.16 -22.19
C ASN A 12 16.86 1.60 -20.87
N ILE A 13 16.34 0.46 -20.41
CA ILE A 13 16.74 -0.21 -19.16
C ILE A 13 18.17 -0.79 -19.20
N GLY A 14 18.90 -0.56 -20.28
CA GLY A 14 20.25 -1.07 -20.51
C GLY A 14 20.23 -2.49 -21.08
N VAL A 15 21.42 -3.08 -21.24
CA VAL A 15 21.58 -4.51 -21.47
C VAL A 15 21.65 -5.16 -20.10
N LEU A 16 20.60 -5.89 -19.72
CA LEU A 16 20.60 -6.68 -18.48
C LEU A 16 21.38 -7.98 -18.73
N GLU A 17 22.50 -8.12 -18.04
CA GLU A 17 23.22 -9.38 -17.97
C GLU A 17 22.45 -10.31 -17.02
N LEU A 18 21.52 -11.10 -17.60
CA LEU A 18 20.59 -11.98 -16.88
C LEU A 18 21.29 -13.04 -16.00
N GLY A 19 22.61 -13.19 -16.10
CA GLY A 19 23.39 -14.12 -15.28
C GLY A 19 23.50 -13.75 -13.79
N ASN A 20 23.11 -12.53 -13.39
CA ASN A 20 23.18 -12.05 -12.00
C ASN A 20 21.83 -11.55 -11.45
N ILE A 21 20.71 -11.81 -12.13
CA ILE A 21 19.38 -11.56 -11.59
C ILE A 21 18.88 -12.87 -10.97
N THR A 22 18.90 -12.95 -9.65
CA THR A 22 18.04 -13.91 -8.94
C THR A 22 16.63 -13.35 -8.96
N PHE A 23 15.78 -13.89 -9.81
CA PHE A 23 14.34 -13.80 -9.59
C PHE A 23 14.06 -14.62 -8.33
N ASP A 24 13.31 -14.04 -7.40
CA ASP A 24 12.50 -14.89 -6.52
C ASP A 24 11.41 -15.43 -7.44
N GLU A 25 11.72 -16.54 -8.14
CA GLU A 25 10.87 -17.14 -9.18
C GLU A 25 9.45 -17.45 -8.65
N ASP A 26 9.32 -17.49 -7.33
CA ASP A 26 8.13 -17.82 -6.59
C ASP A 26 7.45 -16.59 -5.94
N TYR A 27 7.86 -15.35 -6.26
CA TYR A 27 7.26 -14.14 -5.68
C TYR A 27 7.04 -13.01 -6.70
N MET A 28 5.81 -12.50 -6.75
CA MET A 28 5.47 -11.26 -7.42
C MET A 28 4.58 -10.39 -6.53
N GLU A 29 4.91 -9.12 -6.41
CA GLU A 29 4.08 -8.12 -5.77
C GLU A 29 3.67 -7.05 -6.77
N VAL A 30 2.38 -6.74 -6.80
CA VAL A 30 1.81 -5.68 -7.64
C VAL A 30 1.05 -4.71 -6.75
N SER A 31 1.44 -3.44 -6.80
CA SER A 31 0.74 -2.33 -6.16
C SER A 31 -0.11 -1.61 -7.20
N ILE A 32 -1.41 -1.51 -6.95
CA ILE A 32 -2.39 -0.90 -7.85
C ILE A 32 -3.03 0.28 -7.11
N ASP A 33 -2.68 1.51 -7.50
CA ASP A 33 -3.21 2.71 -6.88
C ASP A 33 -4.75 2.75 -6.89
N ILE A 34 -5.34 3.11 -5.75
CA ILE A 34 -6.78 3.31 -5.62
C ILE A 34 -7.07 4.81 -5.78
N CYS A 35 -7.40 5.21 -7.00
CA CYS A 35 -7.68 6.61 -7.32
C CYS A 35 -9.06 7.10 -6.84
N SER A 36 -9.99 6.18 -6.59
CA SER A 36 -11.34 6.48 -6.11
C SER A 36 -11.87 5.29 -5.32
N MET A 37 -12.51 5.56 -4.19
CA MET A 37 -13.09 4.54 -3.31
C MET A 37 -14.62 4.59 -3.42
N SER A 38 -15.26 3.42 -3.33
CA SER A 38 -16.69 3.38 -3.03
C SER A 38 -16.93 3.87 -1.60
N ASP A 39 -18.18 4.16 -1.26
CA ASP A 39 -18.51 4.60 0.11
C ASP A 39 -18.24 3.49 1.12
N GLU A 40 -18.51 2.23 0.77
CA GLU A 40 -18.21 1.07 1.61
C GLU A 40 -16.71 0.92 1.86
N LEU A 41 -15.88 1.05 0.82
CA LEU A 41 -14.43 0.96 0.98
C LEU A 41 -13.89 2.12 1.84
N ARG A 42 -14.45 3.32 1.66
CA ARG A 42 -14.05 4.48 2.46
C ARG A 42 -14.34 4.29 3.94
N GLU A 43 -15.49 3.73 4.28
CA GLU A 43 -15.83 3.40 5.66
C GLU A 43 -14.85 2.38 6.27
N GLU A 44 -14.45 1.35 5.51
CA GLU A 44 -13.46 0.38 5.99
C GLU A 44 -12.07 1.01 6.17
N VAL A 45 -11.66 1.91 5.25
CA VAL A 45 -10.42 2.68 5.38
C VAL A 45 -10.45 3.59 6.62
N GLU A 46 -11.55 4.28 6.88
CA GLU A 46 -11.71 5.12 8.07
C GLU A 46 -11.63 4.29 9.36
N LYS A 47 -12.26 3.11 9.41
CA LYS A 47 -12.12 2.18 10.55
C LYS A 47 -10.68 1.73 10.75
N ALA A 48 -9.99 1.39 9.66
CA ALA A 48 -8.60 0.95 9.70
C ALA A 48 -7.67 2.07 10.19
N ILE A 49 -7.89 3.31 9.77
CA ILE A 49 -7.17 4.50 10.25
C ILE A 49 -7.32 4.65 11.77
N GLU A 50 -8.54 4.57 12.31
CA GLU A 50 -8.76 4.72 13.76
C GLU A 50 -8.09 3.59 14.56
N ILE A 51 -8.11 2.35 14.06
CA ILE A 51 -7.36 1.24 14.66
C ILE A 51 -5.85 1.50 14.59
N GLY A 52 -5.36 1.97 13.43
CA GLY A 52 -3.96 2.32 13.21
C GLY A 52 -3.47 3.41 14.17
N LYS A 53 -4.25 4.48 14.37
CA LYS A 53 -3.95 5.55 15.34
C LYS A 53 -3.77 4.99 16.75
N VAL A 54 -4.69 4.13 17.19
CA VAL A 54 -4.64 3.52 18.52
C VAL A 54 -3.41 2.63 18.68
N ASN A 55 -3.10 1.79 17.69
CA ASN A 55 -1.93 0.92 17.73
C ASN A 55 -0.63 1.72 17.75
N ARG A 56 -0.51 2.72 16.87
CA ARG A 56 0.66 3.60 16.80
C ARG A 56 0.90 4.37 18.08
N THR A 57 -0.18 4.87 18.71
CA THR A 57 -0.12 5.51 20.04
C THR A 57 0.50 4.57 21.07
N ARG A 58 0.02 3.32 21.14
CA ARG A 58 0.54 2.31 22.08
C ARG A 58 2.01 1.98 21.83
N GLU A 59 2.43 1.87 20.57
CA GLU A 59 3.81 1.61 20.20
C GLU A 59 4.75 2.74 20.65
N ILE A 60 4.37 3.99 20.37
CA ILE A 60 5.14 5.17 20.76
C ILE A 60 5.23 5.26 22.28
N GLU A 61 4.13 5.05 23.00
CA GLU A 61 4.11 5.07 24.47
C GLU A 61 4.98 3.98 25.08
N LYS A 62 4.94 2.77 24.52
CA LYS A 62 5.81 1.67 24.92
C LYS A 62 7.28 2.02 24.69
N PHE A 63 7.62 2.51 23.51
CA PHE A 63 8.98 2.92 23.14
C PHE A 63 9.50 4.04 24.05
N ASN A 64 8.67 5.05 24.33
CA ASN A 64 8.98 6.13 25.27
C ASN A 64 9.32 5.57 26.65
N LYS A 65 8.52 4.63 27.17
CA LYS A 65 8.72 4.01 28.47
C LYS A 65 10.01 3.17 28.53
N GLU A 66 10.31 2.42 27.48
CA GLU A 66 11.48 1.53 27.41
C GLU A 66 12.79 2.31 27.28
N HIS A 67 12.77 3.47 26.61
CA HIS A 67 13.98 4.22 26.29
C HIS A 67 14.10 5.58 27.01
N GLY A 68 13.11 5.97 27.81
CA GLY A 68 13.10 7.26 28.52
C GLY A 68 12.89 8.45 27.57
N PHE A 69 12.26 8.23 26.42
CA PHE A 69 11.92 9.29 25.47
C PHE A 69 10.54 9.90 25.76
N ASN A 70 10.26 11.01 25.08
CA ASN A 70 8.99 11.73 25.18
C ASN A 70 8.48 12.12 23.78
N ILE A 71 8.40 11.15 22.88
CA ILE A 71 7.82 11.31 21.55
C ILE A 71 6.30 11.53 21.72
N LEU A 72 5.76 12.55 21.05
CA LEU A 72 4.32 12.80 21.06
C LEU A 72 3.56 11.64 20.40
N SER A 73 2.59 11.08 21.10
CA SER A 73 1.72 9.99 20.65
C SER A 73 0.27 10.42 20.41
N VAL A 74 -0.05 11.71 20.61
CA VAL A 74 -1.42 12.23 20.52
C VAL A 74 -1.69 12.71 19.10
N TRP A 75 -2.72 12.13 18.48
CA TRP A 75 -3.27 12.54 17.19
C TRP A 75 -4.13 13.79 17.33
N SER A 76 -4.12 14.65 16.31
CA SER A 76 -5.01 15.81 16.23
C SER A 76 -6.47 15.38 16.02
N ASP A 77 -7.41 16.26 16.38
CA ASP A 77 -8.84 16.04 16.13
C ASP A 77 -9.23 16.23 14.64
N LYS A 78 -8.25 16.50 13.77
CA LYS A 78 -8.48 16.69 12.34
C LYS A 78 -8.39 15.35 11.59
N PRO A 79 -9.09 15.21 10.44
CA PRO A 79 -8.87 14.08 9.56
C PRO A 79 -7.39 13.97 9.18
N VAL A 80 -6.88 12.74 9.16
CA VAL A 80 -5.49 12.47 8.75
C VAL A 80 -5.29 12.83 7.29
N LYS A 81 -4.04 13.13 6.93
CA LYS A 81 -3.62 13.20 5.53
C LYS A 81 -3.33 11.77 5.07
N ILE A 82 -4.11 11.27 4.12
CA ILE A 82 -3.80 10.00 3.47
C ILE A 82 -2.66 10.25 2.48
N ASP A 83 -1.53 9.59 2.70
CA ASP A 83 -0.32 9.72 1.89
C ASP A 83 -0.36 8.77 0.69
N PHE A 84 -0.89 7.57 0.89
CA PHE A 84 -1.16 6.61 -0.17
C PHE A 84 -2.31 5.68 0.16
N THR A 85 -2.95 5.15 -0.89
CA THR A 85 -3.85 4.02 -0.80
C THR A 85 -3.75 3.18 -2.06
N TYR A 86 -3.41 1.91 -1.92
CA TYR A 86 -3.28 0.99 -3.05
C TYR A 86 -3.73 -0.42 -2.70
N LEU A 87 -4.20 -1.16 -3.70
CA LEU A 87 -4.38 -2.60 -3.61
C LEU A 87 -3.02 -3.26 -3.81
N ARG A 88 -2.57 -4.01 -2.82
CA ARG A 88 -1.41 -4.88 -2.86
C ARG A 88 -1.87 -6.29 -3.22
N VAL A 89 -1.30 -6.83 -4.30
CA VAL A 89 -1.51 -8.20 -4.76
C VAL A 89 -0.20 -8.94 -4.65
N VAL A 90 -0.16 -9.95 -3.78
CA VAL A 90 0.99 -10.84 -3.61
C VAL A 90 0.66 -12.19 -4.23
N ILE A 91 1.48 -12.58 -5.19
CA ILE A 91 1.40 -13.86 -5.88
C ILE A 91 2.63 -14.66 -5.48
N ARG A 92 2.40 -15.86 -4.93
CA ARG A 92 3.45 -16.79 -4.57
C ARG A 92 3.23 -18.16 -5.19
N ALA A 93 4.29 -18.85 -5.54
CA ALA A 93 4.17 -20.20 -6.07
C ALA A 93 3.52 -21.13 -5.03
N ASN A 94 2.51 -21.89 -5.45
CA ASN A 94 1.77 -22.84 -4.60
C ASN A 94 1.00 -22.23 -3.41
N GLU A 95 0.83 -20.91 -3.36
CA GLU A 95 0.03 -20.22 -2.35
C GLU A 95 -1.17 -19.51 -3.00
N PRO A 96 -2.29 -19.32 -2.26
CA PRO A 96 -3.36 -18.44 -2.71
C PRO A 96 -2.84 -17.02 -2.96
N ILE A 97 -3.46 -16.29 -3.89
CA ILE A 97 -3.16 -14.86 -4.04
C ILE A 97 -3.62 -14.14 -2.77
N HIS A 98 -2.72 -13.36 -2.18
CA HIS A 98 -3.02 -12.53 -1.04
C HIS A 98 -3.27 -11.09 -1.50
N THR A 99 -4.42 -10.55 -1.10
CA THR A 99 -4.83 -9.19 -1.47
C THR A 99 -5.12 -8.36 -0.24
N THR A 100 -4.47 -7.21 -0.14
CA THR A 100 -4.66 -6.24 0.93
C THR A 100 -4.79 -4.84 0.35
N ILE A 101 -5.59 -3.98 0.98
CA ILE A 101 -5.54 -2.54 0.73
C ILE A 101 -4.59 -1.95 1.77
N GLU A 102 -3.54 -1.31 1.29
CA GLU A 102 -2.55 -0.63 2.10
C GLU A 102 -2.88 0.85 2.18
N VAL A 103 -2.87 1.39 3.39
CA VAL A 103 -3.14 2.80 3.68
C VAL A 103 -1.98 3.35 4.49
N GLY A 104 -1.36 4.40 3.96
CA GLY A 104 -0.38 5.21 4.68
C GLY A 104 -0.99 6.57 5.01
N PHE A 105 -0.81 7.03 6.24
CA PHE A 105 -1.35 8.31 6.66
C PHE A 105 -0.51 9.00 7.73
N THR A 106 -0.63 10.32 7.73
CA THR A 106 0.08 11.21 8.62
C THR A 106 -0.90 12.16 9.32
N ASP A 107 -0.59 12.53 10.56
CA ASP A 107 -1.37 13.53 11.27
C ASP A 107 -1.38 14.87 10.52
N ALA A 108 -2.53 15.56 10.56
CA ALA A 108 -2.70 16.79 9.82
C ALA A 108 -1.82 17.95 10.32
N GLU A 109 -1.48 17.95 11.62
CA GLU A 109 -0.77 19.02 12.31
C GLU A 109 0.64 18.61 12.77
N ASN A 110 0.93 17.31 12.83
CA ASN A 110 2.24 16.78 13.20
C ASN A 110 2.73 15.73 12.19
N GLU A 111 3.51 16.17 11.21
CA GLU A 111 4.03 15.29 10.15
C GLU A 111 4.97 14.18 10.63
N LYS A 112 5.39 14.20 11.91
CA LYS A 112 6.20 13.14 12.51
C LYS A 112 5.35 12.01 13.12
N LEU A 113 4.04 12.21 13.23
CA LEU A 113 3.10 11.20 13.71
C LEU A 113 2.43 10.57 12.50
N GLU A 114 2.97 9.42 12.11
CA GLU A 114 2.61 8.72 10.89
C GLU A 114 2.40 7.22 11.15
N GLN A 115 1.61 6.59 10.28
CA GLN A 115 1.42 5.14 10.20
C GLN A 115 1.45 4.72 8.72
N MET A 116 2.37 3.82 8.36
CA MET A 116 2.65 3.46 6.97
C MET A 116 2.30 2.02 6.62
N ASP A 117 1.82 1.24 7.59
CA ASP A 117 1.56 -0.19 7.51
C ASP A 117 0.13 -0.53 7.97
N CYS A 118 -0.85 0.26 7.54
CA CYS A 118 -2.25 -0.05 7.77
C CYS A 118 -2.82 -0.91 6.63
N SER A 119 -2.91 -2.23 6.87
CA SER A 119 -3.39 -3.19 5.89
C SER A 119 -4.81 -3.66 6.18
N ILE A 120 -5.66 -3.66 5.16
CA ILE A 120 -7.03 -4.18 5.19
C ILE A 120 -7.08 -5.42 4.31
N ALA A 121 -7.41 -6.58 4.89
CA ALA A 121 -7.57 -7.80 4.11
C ALA A 121 -8.80 -7.70 3.19
N VAL A 122 -8.61 -8.01 1.91
CA VAL A 122 -9.70 -8.04 0.92
C VAL A 122 -9.72 -9.41 0.28
N ASP A 123 -10.91 -10.00 0.15
CA ASP A 123 -11.08 -11.25 -0.58
C ASP A 123 -11.44 -10.94 -2.05
N LEU A 124 -10.50 -11.24 -2.94
CA LEU A 124 -10.69 -11.17 -4.39
C LEU A 124 -10.58 -12.54 -5.05
N SER A 125 -10.84 -13.62 -4.30
CA SER A 125 -10.72 -14.99 -4.80
C SER A 125 -11.56 -15.24 -6.07
N ASP A 126 -12.76 -14.68 -6.13
CA ASP A 126 -13.66 -14.74 -7.31
C ASP A 126 -13.11 -14.03 -8.56
N TYR A 127 -12.12 -13.15 -8.41
CA TYR A 127 -11.51 -12.33 -9.48
C TYR A 127 -10.05 -12.71 -9.78
N THR A 128 -9.60 -13.86 -9.28
CA THR A 128 -8.21 -14.31 -9.38
C THR A 128 -7.69 -14.33 -10.83
N GLU A 129 -8.49 -14.84 -11.76
CA GLU A 129 -8.07 -14.99 -13.16
C GLU A 129 -8.08 -13.65 -13.90
N GLU A 130 -9.03 -12.77 -13.60
CA GLU A 130 -9.10 -11.40 -14.08
C GLU A 130 -7.87 -10.59 -13.63
N LEU A 131 -7.50 -10.71 -12.35
CA LEU A 131 -6.32 -10.06 -11.78
C LEU A 131 -5.04 -10.52 -12.49
N LYS A 132 -4.83 -11.84 -12.64
CA LYS A 132 -3.67 -12.38 -13.36
C LYS A 132 -3.60 -11.88 -14.80
N LYS A 133 -4.73 -11.89 -15.53
CA LYS A 133 -4.80 -11.40 -16.91
C LYS A 133 -4.45 -9.91 -17.00
N ALA A 134 -4.95 -9.09 -16.09
CA ALA A 134 -4.63 -7.67 -16.05
C ALA A 134 -3.13 -7.42 -15.79
N ILE A 135 -2.54 -8.13 -14.83
CA ILE A 135 -1.12 -8.03 -14.50
C ILE A 135 -0.25 -8.43 -15.69
N ILE A 136 -0.51 -9.61 -16.28
CA ILE A 136 0.24 -10.09 -17.45
C ILE A 136 0.11 -9.11 -18.61
N LYS A 137 -1.10 -8.59 -18.87
CA LYS A 137 -1.32 -7.61 -19.93
C LYS A 137 -0.47 -6.36 -19.73
N VAL A 138 -0.40 -5.81 -18.51
CA VAL A 138 0.44 -4.64 -18.21
C VAL A 138 1.92 -4.94 -18.43
N LEU A 139 2.40 -6.12 -18.05
CA LEU A 139 3.79 -6.53 -18.28
C LEU A 139 4.09 -6.65 -19.77
N VAL A 140 3.21 -7.31 -20.53
CA VAL A 140 3.35 -7.44 -21.99
C VAL A 140 3.34 -6.05 -22.63
N ASP A 141 2.32 -5.24 -22.40
CA ASP A 141 2.16 -3.92 -23.03
C ASP A 141 3.33 -2.95 -22.71
N LYS A 142 4.03 -3.15 -21.58
CA LYS A 142 5.14 -2.27 -21.16
C LYS A 142 6.52 -2.76 -21.60
N PHE A 143 6.72 -4.07 -21.71
CA PHE A 143 8.06 -4.65 -21.91
C PHE A 143 8.24 -5.38 -23.25
N PHE A 144 7.17 -5.66 -23.99
CA PHE A 144 7.18 -6.42 -25.25
C PHE A 144 6.39 -5.71 -26.36
#